data_AF-A0A3D4UMN5-F1
#
_entry.id   AF-A0A3D4UMN5-F1
#
_cell.length_a   1.000
_cell.length_b   1.000
_cell.length_c   1.000
_cell.angle_alpha   90.00
_cell.angle_beta   90.00
_cell.angle_gamma   90.00
#
_symmetry.space_group_name_H-M   'P 1'
#
loop_
_entity.id
_entity.type
_entity.pdbx_description
1 polymer ?
#
loop_
_entity_poly.entity_id
_entity_poly.type
_entity_poly.pdbx_seq_one_letter_code
_entity_poly.pdbx_strand_id
1 'polypeptide(L)'
;MTERDRKKHETVDLASGPAWSRMVDGYLPVVLVLVISLATWCAAMVLVGRNARIDHHEWLHKQAVQIRSQIDERVHDYVVGLEFGRGLIYSSDSVSPSEWATFYSENNVDEYFPGVLGFAFVQSVPPSEVESFEKEMQAVLGPAYRVKDHPRADIEQAGQDRYIIRYHEPASRNRYAWGVDVGGRRANRDAYMQAMDMGKLTVSKPIRFIQEDRKMLGVIMALPVYKQEMPVETIEQRRAAISGWIAAPVSLDRLFKLEIDDYAEQFHIRVQSTDGGLDSGEVMIETSNADMDYPGSIRLPMYISSSKFILSVSPKDSNGVWLQSRSTIAVFITGMFLTLMLTTITWTLTQTRRKAVVLAKG
;
A
#
# COMPACT_ATOMS: atom_id res chain seq x y z
N MET A 1 106.01 -29.34 -19.39
CA MET A 1 106.45 -28.71 -18.12
C MET A 1 106.63 -27.23 -18.43
N THR A 2 105.89 -26.27 -17.88
CA THR A 2 105.13 -26.25 -16.61
C THR A 2 104.14 -25.07 -16.66
N GLU A 3 102.99 -25.23 -16.00
CA GLU A 3 102.10 -24.18 -15.46
C GLU A 3 101.42 -23.19 -16.42
N ARG A 4 100.88 -23.79 -17.49
CA ARG A 4 99.48 -23.65 -17.87
C ARG A 4 98.53 -23.85 -16.66
N ASP A 5 97.39 -23.16 -16.68
CA ASP A 5 96.12 -23.55 -16.04
C ASP A 5 95.78 -23.05 -14.62
N ARG A 6 95.69 -21.73 -14.40
CA ARG A 6 94.80 -21.24 -13.30
C ARG A 6 94.18 -19.83 -13.37
N LYS A 7 94.14 -19.14 -14.51
CA LYS A 7 93.43 -17.84 -14.61
C LYS A 7 92.79 -17.60 -15.99
N LYS A 8 91.95 -18.54 -16.43
CA LYS A 8 90.92 -18.34 -17.46
C LYS A 8 89.71 -19.15 -16.99
N HIS A 9 88.50 -18.61 -17.17
CA HIS A 9 87.24 -18.97 -16.47
C HIS A 9 87.17 -18.27 -15.09
N GLU A 10 86.26 -17.35 -14.77
CA GLU A 10 84.96 -16.96 -15.28
C GLU A 10 84.78 -15.45 -15.07
N THR A 11 84.67 -14.68 -16.15
CA THR A 11 83.81 -13.49 -16.13
C THR A 11 82.61 -13.87 -16.99
N VAL A 12 81.69 -14.63 -16.40
CA VAL A 12 80.37 -14.81 -17.00
C VAL A 12 79.70 -13.45 -16.92
N ASP A 13 79.65 -12.78 -18.07
CA ASP A 13 78.86 -11.59 -18.30
C ASP A 13 77.37 -11.98 -18.20
N LEU A 14 76.84 -12.02 -16.98
CA LEU A 14 75.43 -12.26 -16.67
C LEU A 14 74.57 -10.99 -16.85
N ALA A 15 74.96 -10.07 -17.75
CA ALA A 15 74.28 -8.80 -17.93
C ALA A 15 73.52 -8.68 -19.27
N SER A 16 72.95 -9.77 -19.78
CA SER A 16 71.95 -9.69 -20.86
C SER A 16 70.87 -10.74 -20.71
N GLY A 17 70.05 -10.61 -19.67
CA GLY A 17 68.70 -11.18 -19.70
C GLY A 17 67.97 -10.73 -20.98
N PRO A 18 67.14 -11.59 -21.57
CA PRO A 18 66.57 -11.36 -22.90
C PRO A 18 65.77 -10.05 -22.94
N ALA A 19 65.81 -9.32 -24.06
CA ALA A 19 65.27 -7.95 -24.17
C ALA A 19 63.81 -7.78 -23.71
N TRP A 20 63.02 -8.87 -23.70
CA TRP A 20 61.67 -8.89 -23.15
C TRP A 20 61.63 -8.68 -21.61
N SER A 21 62.61 -9.13 -20.83
CA SER A 21 62.61 -8.92 -19.36
C SER A 21 62.79 -7.44 -19.00
N ARG A 22 63.67 -6.72 -19.70
CA ARG A 22 63.87 -5.25 -19.53
C ARG A 22 62.66 -4.42 -20.01
N MET A 23 61.92 -4.94 -21.00
CA MET A 23 60.64 -4.35 -21.42
C MET A 23 59.59 -4.55 -20.34
N VAL A 24 59.45 -5.78 -19.83
CA VAL A 24 58.47 -6.16 -18.79
C VAL A 24 58.70 -5.39 -17.49
N ASP A 25 59.96 -5.24 -17.04
CA ASP A 25 60.29 -4.55 -15.78
C ASP A 25 59.92 -3.06 -15.75
N GLY A 26 59.80 -2.41 -16.92
CA GLY A 26 59.42 -1.00 -17.00
C GLY A 26 57.90 -0.78 -17.07
N TYR A 27 57.16 -1.67 -17.74
CA TYR A 27 55.71 -1.50 -17.92
C TYR A 27 54.88 -2.14 -16.80
N LEU A 28 55.44 -3.13 -16.08
CA LEU A 28 54.81 -3.80 -14.95
C LEU A 28 54.23 -2.84 -13.89
N PRO A 29 54.95 -1.81 -13.38
CA PRO A 29 54.39 -0.88 -12.39
C PRO A 29 53.23 -0.04 -12.94
N VAL A 30 53.29 0.35 -14.22
CA VAL A 30 52.21 1.12 -14.87
C VAL A 30 50.95 0.26 -15.02
N VAL A 31 51.10 -0.98 -15.48
CA VAL A 31 49.99 -1.93 -15.62
C VAL A 31 49.38 -2.24 -14.25
N LEU A 32 50.20 -2.43 -13.22
CA LEU A 32 49.73 -2.73 -11.87
C LEU A 32 48.94 -1.56 -11.26
N VAL A 33 49.40 -0.32 -11.43
CA VAL A 33 48.66 0.88 -11.00
C VAL A 33 47.35 1.03 -11.76
N LEU A 34 47.34 0.79 -13.07
CA LEU A 34 46.12 0.84 -13.88
C LEU A 34 45.11 -0.21 -13.41
N VAL A 35 45.54 -1.46 -13.22
CA VAL A 35 44.67 -2.57 -12.80
C VAL A 35 44.11 -2.34 -11.40
N ILE A 36 44.93 -1.90 -10.44
CA ILE A 36 44.45 -1.61 -9.09
C ILE A 36 43.46 -0.43 -9.11
N SER A 37 43.76 0.65 -9.83
CA SER A 37 42.87 1.81 -9.92
C SER A 37 41.53 1.43 -10.55
N LEU A 38 41.55 0.65 -11.63
CA LEU A 38 40.34 0.15 -12.29
C LEU A 38 39.56 -0.81 -11.37
N ALA A 39 40.24 -1.70 -10.65
CA ALA A 39 39.61 -2.62 -9.70
C ALA A 39 38.95 -1.86 -8.53
N THR A 40 39.63 -0.88 -7.94
CA THR A 40 39.08 -0.03 -6.88
C THR A 40 37.89 0.78 -7.39
N TRP A 41 37.95 1.29 -8.61
CA TRP A 41 36.86 2.03 -9.24
C TRP A 41 35.64 1.14 -9.52
N CYS A 42 35.85 -0.05 -10.10
CA CYS A 42 34.79 -1.04 -10.30
C CYS A 42 34.14 -1.44 -8.96
N ALA A 43 34.94 -1.66 -7.91
CA ALA A 43 34.44 -1.94 -6.57
C ALA A 43 33.61 -0.77 -6.01
N ALA A 44 34.09 0.47 -6.16
CA ALA A 44 33.37 1.67 -5.74
C ALA A 44 32.03 1.83 -6.47
N MET A 45 31.99 1.59 -7.78
CA MET A 45 30.74 1.60 -8.55
C MET A 45 29.75 0.56 -8.08
N VAL A 46 30.21 -0.67 -7.80
CA VAL A 46 29.34 -1.74 -7.28
C VAL A 46 28.79 -1.35 -5.89
N LEU A 47 29.61 -0.76 -5.02
CA LEU A 47 29.19 -0.30 -3.69
C LEU A 47 28.20 0.87 -3.76
N VAL A 48 28.49 1.90 -4.56
CA VAL A 48 27.58 3.04 -4.76
C VAL A 48 26.28 2.59 -5.40
N GLY A 49 26.32 1.71 -6.39
CA GLY A 49 25.13 1.13 -7.00
C GLY A 49 24.32 0.29 -6.01
N ARG A 50 24.96 -0.45 -5.10
CA ARG A 50 24.27 -1.17 -4.02
C ARG A 50 23.59 -0.21 -3.05
N ASN A 51 24.28 0.84 -2.61
CA ASN A 51 23.72 1.82 -1.69
C ASN A 51 22.55 2.58 -2.32
N ALA A 52 22.68 3.02 -3.58
CA ALA A 52 21.60 3.68 -4.30
C ALA A 52 20.34 2.80 -4.42
N ARG A 53 20.49 1.47 -4.58
CA ARG A 53 19.35 0.54 -4.56
C ARG A 53 18.69 0.43 -3.19
N ILE A 54 19.50 0.40 -2.12
CA ILE A 54 18.99 0.37 -0.74
C ILE A 54 18.26 1.68 -0.44
N ASP A 55 18.87 2.83 -0.72
CA ASP A 55 18.31 4.15 -0.49
C ASP A 55 16.98 4.33 -1.25
N HIS A 56 16.92 3.87 -2.51
CA HIS A 56 15.69 3.91 -3.31
C HIS A 56 14.60 3.02 -2.74
N HIS A 57 14.94 1.79 -2.31
CA HIS A 57 13.99 0.88 -1.69
C HIS A 57 13.47 1.44 -0.35
N GLU A 58 14.33 2.02 0.49
CA GLU A 58 13.93 2.68 1.72
C GLU A 58 13.03 3.89 1.48
N TRP A 59 13.36 4.71 0.48
CA TRP A 59 12.53 5.84 0.08
C TRP A 59 11.14 5.38 -0.37
N LEU A 60 11.06 4.39 -1.27
CA LEU A 60 9.79 3.86 -1.76
C LEU A 60 8.98 3.20 -0.64
N HIS A 61 9.65 2.48 0.27
CA HIS A 61 9.00 1.89 1.44
C HIS A 61 8.41 2.98 2.34
N LYS A 62 9.12 4.09 2.58
CA LYS A 62 8.58 5.23 3.33
C LYS A 62 7.35 5.82 2.66
N GLN A 63 7.36 5.98 1.34
CA GLN A 63 6.19 6.46 0.57
C GLN A 63 5.00 5.50 0.69
N ALA A 64 5.23 4.20 0.54
CA ALA A 64 4.18 3.20 0.69
C ALA A 64 3.58 3.19 2.10
N VAL A 65 4.41 3.32 3.15
CA VAL A 65 3.95 3.42 4.54
C VAL A 65 3.13 4.70 4.76
N GLN A 66 3.54 5.82 4.17
CA GLN A 66 2.81 7.08 4.25
C GLN A 66 1.42 6.99 3.61
N ILE A 67 1.33 6.43 2.39
CA ILE A 67 0.05 6.19 1.70
C ILE A 67 -0.86 5.29 2.56
N ARG A 68 -0.32 4.19 3.11
CA ARG A 68 -1.08 3.31 4.01
C ARG A 68 -1.59 4.07 5.23
N SER A 69 -0.74 4.89 5.86
CA SER A 69 -1.10 5.64 7.05
C SER A 69 -2.24 6.62 6.80
N GLN A 70 -2.28 7.28 5.64
CA GLN A 70 -3.39 8.18 5.27
C GLN A 70 -4.69 7.43 5.06
N ILE A 71 -4.64 6.27 4.43
CA ILE A 71 -5.81 5.39 4.29
C ILE A 71 -6.30 4.93 5.67
N ASP A 72 -5.39 4.53 6.56
CA ASP A 72 -5.73 4.08 7.92
C ASP A 72 -6.37 5.23 8.74
N GLU A 73 -5.84 6.45 8.62
CA GLU A 73 -6.38 7.66 9.24
C GLU A 73 -7.79 7.98 8.71
N ARG A 74 -7.98 7.91 7.39
CA ARG A 74 -9.30 8.12 6.77
C ARG A 74 -10.33 7.08 7.23
N VAL A 75 -9.93 5.82 7.32
CA VAL A 75 -10.79 4.75 7.85
C VAL A 75 -11.14 5.03 9.32
N HIS A 76 -10.17 5.52 10.10
CA HIS A 76 -10.40 5.90 11.49
C HIS A 76 -11.44 7.01 11.62
N ASP A 77 -11.38 8.04 10.77
CA ASP A 77 -12.40 9.10 10.73
C ASP A 77 -13.79 8.51 10.55
N TYR A 78 -13.96 7.56 9.63
CA TYR A 78 -15.26 6.92 9.39
C TYR A 78 -15.77 6.16 10.62
N VAL A 79 -14.88 5.52 11.37
CA VAL A 79 -15.23 4.87 12.63
C VAL A 79 -15.78 5.91 13.61
N VAL A 80 -15.11 7.05 13.75
CA VAL A 80 -15.53 8.13 14.64
C VAL A 80 -16.92 8.66 14.26
N GLY A 81 -17.20 8.85 12.97
CA GLY A 81 -18.53 9.28 12.51
C GLY A 81 -19.63 8.26 12.83
N LEU A 82 -19.36 6.97 12.65
CA LEU A 82 -20.30 5.90 13.01
C LEU A 82 -20.54 5.85 14.53
N GLU A 83 -19.50 6.09 15.33
CA GLU A 83 -19.60 6.20 16.79
C GLU A 83 -20.48 7.36 17.23
N PHE A 84 -20.42 8.52 16.56
CA PHE A 84 -21.36 9.62 16.82
C PHE A 84 -22.80 9.23 16.53
N GLY A 85 -23.05 8.52 15.43
CA GLY A 85 -24.39 7.99 15.11
C GLY A 85 -24.89 7.00 16.16
N ARG A 86 -23.99 6.16 16.69
CA ARG A 86 -24.32 5.24 17.80
C ARG A 86 -24.61 6.00 19.09
N GLY A 87 -23.85 7.05 19.37
CA GLY A 87 -24.07 7.95 20.51
C GLY A 87 -25.46 8.59 20.48
N LEU A 88 -25.93 9.04 19.31
CA LEU A 88 -27.29 9.56 19.14
C LEU A 88 -28.35 8.53 19.50
N ILE A 89 -28.20 7.28 19.03
CA ILE A 89 -29.14 6.20 19.34
C ILE A 89 -29.11 5.86 20.84
N TYR A 90 -27.93 5.80 21.46
CA TYR A 90 -27.79 5.51 22.90
C TYR A 90 -28.18 6.65 23.83
N SER A 91 -28.39 7.86 23.33
CA SER A 91 -28.79 9.02 24.14
C SER A 91 -30.26 9.40 23.97
N SER A 92 -31.01 8.62 23.18
CA SER A 92 -32.40 8.92 22.83
C SER A 92 -33.27 7.69 23.08
N ASP A 93 -34.49 7.89 23.62
CA ASP A 93 -35.49 6.81 23.73
C ASP A 93 -35.92 6.30 22.34
N SER A 94 -35.98 7.22 21.38
CA SER A 94 -36.20 6.94 19.97
C SER A 94 -35.59 8.05 19.13
N VAL A 95 -35.15 7.73 17.92
CA VAL A 95 -34.66 8.72 16.96
C VAL A 95 -35.65 8.84 15.80
N SER A 96 -36.14 10.04 15.57
CA SER A 96 -37.01 10.38 14.44
C SER A 96 -36.21 10.50 13.13
N PRO A 97 -36.86 10.39 11.96
CA PRO A 97 -36.19 10.62 10.68
C PRO A 97 -35.56 12.02 10.59
N SER A 98 -36.20 13.04 11.14
CA SER A 98 -35.69 14.41 11.16
C SER A 98 -34.45 14.57 12.03
N GLU A 99 -34.40 13.93 13.20
CA GLU A 99 -33.21 13.96 14.07
C GLU A 99 -32.04 13.25 13.40
N TRP A 100 -32.29 12.12 12.73
CA TRP A 100 -31.27 11.41 11.96
C TRP A 100 -30.74 12.27 10.78
N ALA A 101 -31.63 12.97 10.08
CA ALA A 101 -31.25 13.91 9.01
C ALA A 101 -30.42 15.09 9.54
N THR A 102 -30.82 15.70 10.66
CA THR A 102 -30.07 16.78 11.31
C THR A 102 -28.70 16.28 11.76
N PHE A 103 -28.60 15.10 12.37
CA PHE A 103 -27.32 14.50 12.72
C PHE A 103 -26.41 14.35 11.49
N TYR A 104 -26.94 13.86 10.37
CA TYR A 104 -26.17 13.72 9.14
C TYR A 104 -25.66 15.07 8.60
N SER A 105 -26.53 16.09 8.57
CA SER A 105 -26.17 17.40 8.01
C SER A 105 -25.23 18.19 8.93
N GLU A 106 -25.48 18.22 10.24
CA GLU A 106 -24.68 19.01 11.19
C GLU A 106 -23.27 18.44 11.40
N ASN A 107 -23.08 17.14 11.16
CA ASN A 107 -21.75 16.52 11.15
C ASN A 107 -21.04 16.63 9.79
N ASN A 108 -21.62 17.35 8.82
CA ASN A 108 -21.10 17.55 7.46
C ASN A 108 -20.55 16.25 6.86
N VAL A 109 -21.33 15.17 6.93
CA VAL A 109 -20.83 13.83 6.60
C VAL A 109 -20.31 13.75 5.16
N ASP A 110 -20.97 14.45 4.23
CA ASP A 110 -20.53 14.49 2.82
C ASP A 110 -19.16 15.16 2.61
N GLU A 111 -18.76 16.08 3.49
CA GLU A 111 -17.48 16.82 3.42
C GLU A 111 -16.35 16.08 4.15
N TYR A 112 -16.60 15.64 5.38
CA TYR A 112 -15.57 15.02 6.23
C TYR A 112 -15.39 13.52 5.96
N PHE A 113 -16.33 12.86 5.28
CA PHE A 113 -16.33 11.41 5.06
C PHE A 113 -16.37 11.08 3.56
N PRO A 114 -15.37 11.51 2.78
CA PRO A 114 -15.39 11.35 1.33
C PRO A 114 -15.49 9.88 0.95
N GLY A 115 -16.38 9.51 0.03
CA GLY A 115 -16.57 8.13 -0.40
C GLY A 115 -17.57 7.32 0.44
N VAL A 116 -18.00 7.82 1.60
CA VAL A 116 -19.21 7.33 2.28
C VAL A 116 -20.43 7.71 1.44
N LEU A 117 -21.26 6.73 1.09
CA LEU A 117 -22.47 6.94 0.29
C LEU A 117 -23.66 7.40 1.13
N GLY A 118 -23.56 7.25 2.45
CA GLY A 118 -24.54 7.69 3.43
C GLY A 118 -24.36 6.97 4.75
N PHE A 119 -25.05 7.46 5.79
CA PHE A 119 -25.18 6.75 7.06
C PHE A 119 -26.59 6.23 7.20
N ALA A 120 -26.67 4.93 7.51
CA ALA A 120 -27.92 4.22 7.70
C ALA A 120 -28.04 3.70 9.12
N PHE A 121 -29.25 3.75 9.66
CA PHE A 121 -29.61 2.94 10.82
C PHE A 121 -30.36 1.71 10.32
N VAL A 122 -29.77 0.54 10.54
CA VAL A 122 -30.31 -0.77 10.13
C VAL A 122 -30.82 -1.45 11.38
N GLN A 123 -32.13 -1.64 11.48
CA GLN A 123 -32.77 -2.24 12.65
C GLN A 123 -32.88 -3.77 12.47
N SER A 124 -32.57 -4.53 13.52
CA SER A 124 -32.88 -5.95 13.59
C SER A 124 -34.34 -6.12 13.98
N VAL A 125 -35.13 -6.75 13.11
CA VAL A 125 -36.59 -6.92 13.30
C VAL A 125 -36.92 -8.40 13.24
N PRO A 126 -37.41 -9.01 14.33
CA PRO A 126 -37.86 -10.39 14.32
C PRO A 126 -38.97 -10.62 13.28
N PRO A 127 -39.08 -11.81 12.67
CA PRO A 127 -40.10 -12.11 11.67
C PRO A 127 -41.52 -11.79 12.11
N SER A 128 -41.82 -12.01 13.39
CA SER A 128 -43.14 -11.74 14.00
C SER A 128 -43.46 -10.25 14.15
N GLU A 129 -42.45 -9.37 14.11
CA GLU A 129 -42.58 -7.92 14.34
C GLU A 129 -42.55 -7.09 13.06
N VAL A 130 -42.33 -7.72 11.90
CA VAL A 130 -42.20 -7.01 10.61
C VAL A 130 -43.48 -6.22 10.27
N GLU A 131 -44.66 -6.78 10.49
CA GLU A 131 -45.93 -6.09 10.20
C GLU A 131 -46.16 -4.88 11.12
N SER A 132 -45.84 -5.01 12.41
CA SER A 132 -45.92 -3.90 13.37
C SER A 132 -44.92 -2.79 13.04
N PHE A 133 -43.69 -3.17 12.71
CA PHE A 133 -42.65 -2.22 12.29
C PHE A 133 -43.07 -1.48 11.02
N GLU A 134 -43.65 -2.17 10.03
CA GLU A 134 -44.13 -1.51 8.81
C GLU A 134 -45.24 -0.48 9.10
N LYS A 135 -46.20 -0.83 9.96
CA LYS A 135 -47.28 0.10 10.37
C LYS A 135 -46.75 1.31 11.12
N GLU A 136 -45.80 1.11 12.03
CA GLU A 136 -45.10 2.19 12.74
C GLU A 136 -44.44 3.15 11.74
N MET A 137 -43.67 2.62 10.80
CA MET A 137 -42.97 3.43 9.79
C MET A 137 -43.93 4.09 8.80
N GLN A 138 -45.08 3.49 8.48
CA GLN A 138 -46.12 4.13 7.67
C GLN A 138 -46.76 5.33 8.38
N ALA A 139 -46.88 5.31 9.71
CA ALA A 139 -47.37 6.47 10.47
C ALA A 139 -46.36 7.63 10.45
N VAL A 140 -45.06 7.32 10.42
CA VAL A 140 -43.97 8.32 10.43
C VAL A 140 -43.65 8.84 9.02
N LEU A 141 -43.66 7.98 8.01
CA LEU A 141 -43.16 8.26 6.65
C LEU A 141 -44.24 8.29 5.57
N GLY A 142 -45.46 7.90 5.93
CA GLY A 142 -46.61 7.86 5.04
C GLY A 142 -46.97 6.45 4.55
N PRO A 143 -48.20 6.29 4.02
CA PRO A 143 -48.81 4.99 3.73
C PRO A 143 -48.17 4.23 2.57
N ALA A 144 -47.18 4.80 1.86
CA ALA A 144 -46.46 4.15 0.77
C ALA A 144 -45.24 3.34 1.26
N TYR A 145 -44.81 3.51 2.52
CA TYR A 145 -43.68 2.76 3.08
C TYR A 145 -43.99 1.26 3.13
N ARG A 146 -43.04 0.43 2.68
CA ARG A 146 -43.13 -1.04 2.69
C ARG A 146 -41.78 -1.63 3.08
N VAL A 147 -41.81 -2.71 3.84
CA VAL A 147 -40.66 -3.60 4.00
C VAL A 147 -40.53 -4.44 2.73
N LYS A 148 -39.33 -4.51 2.17
CA LYS A 148 -39.05 -5.19 0.91
C LYS A 148 -37.72 -5.92 0.94
N ASP A 149 -37.63 -7.05 0.25
CA ASP A 149 -36.38 -7.77 0.13
C ASP A 149 -35.36 -6.96 -0.69
N HIS A 150 -34.08 -7.17 -0.41
CA HIS A 150 -33.01 -6.59 -1.22
C HIS A 150 -33.13 -7.05 -2.69
N PRO A 151 -33.04 -6.17 -3.70
CA PRO A 151 -33.18 -6.55 -5.11
C PRO A 151 -32.16 -7.59 -5.62
N ARG A 152 -31.06 -7.75 -4.88
CA ARG A 152 -29.99 -8.74 -5.13
C ARG A 152 -29.86 -9.73 -3.97
N ALA A 153 -30.94 -10.03 -3.25
CA ALA A 153 -30.90 -11.05 -2.20
C ALA A 153 -30.38 -12.38 -2.77
N ASP A 154 -29.46 -13.01 -2.07
CA ASP A 154 -28.77 -14.24 -2.48
C ASP A 154 -28.83 -15.34 -1.41
N ILE A 155 -29.61 -15.12 -0.36
CA ILE A 155 -29.89 -16.09 0.69
C ILE A 155 -31.37 -16.10 1.06
N GLU A 156 -31.86 -17.26 1.47
CA GLU A 156 -33.19 -17.40 2.07
C GLU A 156 -33.15 -17.02 3.55
N GLN A 157 -34.09 -16.17 3.97
CA GLN A 157 -34.18 -15.63 5.34
C GLN A 157 -35.38 -16.17 6.12
N ALA A 158 -35.99 -17.27 5.67
CA ALA A 158 -37.17 -17.83 6.32
C ALA A 158 -36.91 -18.10 7.82
N GLY A 159 -37.74 -17.51 8.69
CA GLY A 159 -37.63 -17.67 10.15
C GLY A 159 -36.46 -16.94 10.80
N GLN A 160 -35.72 -16.10 10.07
CA GLN A 160 -34.59 -15.32 10.60
C GLN A 160 -34.95 -13.84 10.73
N ASP A 161 -34.35 -13.16 11.69
CA ASP A 161 -34.46 -11.71 11.83
C ASP A 161 -34.12 -10.98 10.53
N ARG A 162 -34.93 -9.97 10.23
CA ARG A 162 -34.82 -9.08 9.08
C ARG A 162 -33.93 -7.90 9.47
N TYR A 163 -33.01 -7.48 8.61
CA TYR A 163 -32.12 -6.34 8.88
C TYR A 163 -32.55 -5.19 7.99
N ILE A 164 -33.48 -4.38 8.50
CA ILE A 164 -34.22 -3.41 7.69
C ILE A 164 -33.58 -2.03 7.82
N ILE A 165 -33.30 -1.37 6.70
CA ILE A 165 -32.89 0.04 6.70
C ILE A 165 -34.07 0.88 7.20
N ARG A 166 -33.96 1.38 8.44
CA ARG A 166 -34.95 2.27 9.05
C ARG A 166 -34.79 3.69 8.51
N TYR A 167 -33.56 4.22 8.54
CA TYR A 167 -33.18 5.51 7.99
C TYR A 167 -31.88 5.40 7.19
N HIS A 168 -31.72 6.22 6.16
CA HIS A 168 -30.49 6.31 5.38
C HIS A 168 -30.39 7.70 4.77
N GLU A 169 -29.40 8.47 5.24
CA GLU A 169 -29.17 9.85 4.83
C GLU A 169 -27.95 9.95 3.91
N PRO A 170 -27.93 10.93 2.97
CA PRO A 170 -28.97 11.90 2.73
C PRO A 170 -30.13 11.29 1.93
N ALA A 171 -31.36 11.59 2.35
CA ALA A 171 -32.57 11.02 1.76
C ALA A 171 -32.72 11.38 0.26
N SER A 172 -32.14 12.49 -0.18
CA SER A 172 -32.14 12.91 -1.59
C SER A 172 -31.62 11.82 -2.53
N ARG A 173 -30.60 11.06 -2.10
CA ARG A 173 -30.02 9.95 -2.87
C ARG A 173 -30.38 8.58 -2.35
N ASN A 174 -30.79 8.44 -1.09
CA ASN A 174 -30.90 7.15 -0.41
C ASN A 174 -32.32 6.73 0.00
N ARG A 175 -33.35 7.56 -0.23
CA ARG A 175 -34.73 7.25 0.18
C ARG A 175 -35.29 5.95 -0.42
N TYR A 176 -34.82 5.56 -1.60
CA TYR A 176 -35.22 4.29 -2.23
C TYR A 176 -34.83 3.06 -1.38
N ALA A 177 -33.80 3.18 -0.54
CA ALA A 177 -33.28 2.10 0.28
C ALA A 177 -34.05 1.92 1.59
N TRP A 178 -34.90 2.88 1.97
CA TRP A 178 -35.70 2.78 3.19
C TRP A 178 -36.67 1.60 3.09
N GLY A 179 -36.77 0.82 4.17
CA GLY A 179 -37.55 -0.42 4.21
C GLY A 179 -36.91 -1.63 3.50
N VAL A 180 -35.73 -1.49 2.89
CA VAL A 180 -35.01 -2.63 2.31
C VAL A 180 -34.43 -3.49 3.43
N ASP A 181 -34.72 -4.79 3.39
CA ASP A 181 -34.03 -5.81 4.18
C ASP A 181 -32.67 -6.12 3.57
N VAL A 182 -31.63 -5.49 4.10
CA VAL A 182 -30.23 -5.70 3.68
C VAL A 182 -29.64 -7.01 4.21
N GLY A 183 -30.35 -7.71 5.10
CA GLY A 183 -29.98 -9.03 5.59
C GLY A 183 -30.08 -10.12 4.52
N GLY A 184 -30.84 -9.90 3.45
CA GLY A 184 -30.97 -10.86 2.34
C GLY A 184 -29.72 -11.02 1.49
N ARG A 185 -28.66 -10.25 1.77
CA ARG A 185 -27.36 -10.33 1.12
C ARG A 185 -26.35 -11.01 2.05
N ARG A 186 -25.78 -12.15 1.65
CA ARG A 186 -24.80 -12.90 2.45
C ARG A 186 -23.66 -12.02 2.97
N ALA A 187 -23.04 -11.23 2.09
CA ALA A 187 -21.92 -10.36 2.47
C ALA A 187 -22.30 -9.31 3.53
N ASN A 188 -23.52 -8.77 3.47
CA ASN A 188 -24.03 -7.83 4.47
C ASN A 188 -24.34 -8.57 5.77
N ARG A 189 -25.06 -9.69 5.68
CA ARG A 189 -25.48 -10.49 6.84
C ARG A 189 -24.29 -10.99 7.64
N ASP A 190 -23.26 -11.51 6.97
CA ASP A 190 -22.03 -11.97 7.61
C ASP A 190 -21.35 -10.80 8.37
N ALA A 191 -21.29 -9.61 7.78
CA ALA A 191 -20.72 -8.42 8.42
C ALA A 191 -21.53 -7.97 9.65
N TYR A 192 -22.86 -7.92 9.54
CA TYR A 192 -23.75 -7.56 10.66
C TYR A 192 -23.68 -8.57 11.80
N MET A 193 -23.68 -9.86 11.49
CA MET A 193 -23.54 -10.92 12.49
C MET A 193 -22.17 -10.87 13.17
N GLN A 194 -21.10 -10.67 12.40
CA GLN A 194 -19.76 -10.55 12.97
C GLN A 194 -19.63 -9.27 13.82
N ALA A 195 -20.17 -8.13 13.39
CA ALA A 195 -20.25 -6.92 14.20
C ALA A 195 -20.98 -7.17 15.53
N MET A 196 -22.14 -7.81 15.47
CA MET A 196 -22.93 -8.19 16.65
C MET A 196 -22.15 -9.12 17.59
N ASP A 197 -21.48 -10.14 17.08
CA ASP A 197 -20.75 -11.11 17.89
C ASP A 197 -19.48 -10.51 18.51
N MET A 198 -18.81 -9.58 17.82
CA MET A 198 -17.55 -8.98 18.27
C MET A 198 -17.74 -7.72 19.12
N GLY A 199 -18.89 -7.05 19.07
CA GLY A 199 -19.11 -5.80 19.81
C GLY A 199 -18.39 -4.58 19.27
N LYS A 200 -17.83 -4.65 18.06
CA LYS A 200 -17.03 -3.58 17.44
C LYS A 200 -17.34 -3.44 15.96
N LEU A 201 -16.83 -2.37 15.36
CA LEU A 201 -16.95 -2.12 13.93
C LEU A 201 -16.44 -3.31 13.11
N THR A 202 -17.23 -3.77 12.16
CA THR A 202 -16.85 -4.81 11.19
C THR A 202 -17.05 -4.30 9.78
N VAL A 203 -16.23 -4.79 8.86
CA VAL A 203 -16.30 -4.46 7.44
C VAL A 203 -16.74 -5.69 6.66
N SER A 204 -17.65 -5.51 5.70
CA SER A 204 -18.05 -6.59 4.80
C SER A 204 -16.93 -6.96 3.84
N LYS A 205 -17.03 -8.15 3.26
CA LYS A 205 -16.31 -8.43 2.01
C LYS A 205 -16.70 -7.40 0.93
N PRO A 206 -15.85 -7.17 -0.08
CA PRO A 206 -16.20 -6.33 -1.21
C PRO A 206 -17.52 -6.70 -1.87
N ILE A 207 -18.35 -5.69 -2.13
CA ILE A 207 -19.64 -5.80 -2.81
C ILE A 207 -19.80 -4.75 -3.89
N ARG A 208 -20.68 -5.02 -4.86
CA ARG A 208 -21.04 -4.08 -5.91
C ARG A 208 -22.35 -3.38 -5.56
N PHE A 209 -22.28 -2.09 -5.26
CA PHE A 209 -23.44 -1.22 -5.13
C PHE A 209 -24.10 -1.00 -6.49
N ILE A 210 -25.44 -0.91 -6.49
CA ILE A 210 -26.20 -0.32 -7.61
C ILE A 210 -26.67 1.04 -7.13
N GLN A 211 -26.19 2.09 -7.77
CA GLN A 211 -26.71 3.44 -7.60
C GLN A 211 -26.67 4.10 -8.98
N GLU A 212 -27.80 4.65 -9.42
CA GLU A 212 -27.91 5.42 -10.68
C GLU A 212 -27.22 4.73 -11.88
N ASP A 213 -27.48 3.43 -12.06
CA ASP A 213 -26.92 2.57 -13.11
C ASP A 213 -25.38 2.35 -13.11
N ARG A 214 -24.66 2.89 -12.13
CA ARG A 214 -23.22 2.66 -11.96
C ARG A 214 -22.97 1.52 -10.98
N LYS A 215 -22.13 0.57 -11.41
CA LYS A 215 -21.59 -0.49 -10.54
C LYS A 215 -20.40 0.08 -9.78
N MET A 216 -20.59 0.45 -8.52
CA MET A 216 -19.49 0.88 -7.66
C MET A 216 -19.04 -0.27 -6.77
N LEU A 217 -17.74 -0.53 -6.73
CA LEU A 217 -17.15 -1.48 -5.79
C LEU A 217 -16.98 -0.79 -4.44
N GLY A 218 -17.35 -1.49 -3.37
CA GLY A 218 -17.35 -0.91 -2.04
C GLY A 218 -17.49 -1.95 -0.95
N VAL A 219 -17.59 -1.46 0.28
CA VAL A 219 -17.77 -2.27 1.49
C VAL A 219 -18.83 -1.65 2.38
N ILE A 220 -19.45 -2.46 3.23
CA ILE A 220 -20.28 -1.97 4.34
C ILE A 220 -19.42 -1.93 5.58
N MET A 221 -19.35 -0.77 6.23
CA MET A 221 -18.89 -0.65 7.61
C MET A 221 -20.10 -0.74 8.52
N ALA A 222 -20.10 -1.66 9.48
CA ALA A 222 -21.22 -1.93 10.38
C ALA A 222 -20.77 -1.86 11.84
N LEU A 223 -21.40 -0.98 12.62
CA LEU A 223 -21.18 -0.80 14.04
C LEU A 223 -22.43 -1.26 14.81
N PRO A 224 -22.32 -2.24 15.72
CA PRO A 224 -23.49 -2.78 16.40
C PRO A 224 -24.04 -1.80 17.43
N VAL A 225 -25.36 -1.81 17.56
CA VAL A 225 -26.14 -1.05 18.54
C VAL A 225 -26.94 -2.05 19.37
N TYR A 226 -26.69 -2.08 20.67
CA TYR A 226 -27.38 -2.96 21.61
C TYR A 226 -28.47 -2.22 22.38
N LYS A 227 -29.50 -2.93 22.82
CA LYS A 227 -30.52 -2.43 23.73
C LYS A 227 -29.83 -1.99 25.03
N GLN A 228 -30.21 -0.82 25.53
CA GLN A 228 -29.73 -0.32 26.81
C GLN A 228 -30.10 -1.30 27.94
N GLU A 229 -29.30 -1.30 29.01
CA GLU A 229 -29.51 -2.10 30.22
C GLU A 229 -29.48 -3.64 30.02
N MET A 230 -29.19 -4.13 28.82
CA MET A 230 -28.93 -5.54 28.56
C MET A 230 -27.43 -5.85 28.65
N PRO A 231 -27.04 -7.01 29.21
CA PRO A 231 -25.65 -7.41 29.25
C PRO A 231 -25.12 -7.68 27.84
N VAL A 232 -23.82 -7.42 27.62
CA VAL A 232 -23.16 -7.52 26.30
C VAL A 232 -21.74 -8.12 26.38
N GLU A 233 -21.42 -8.84 27.46
CA GLU A 233 -20.07 -9.37 27.67
C GLU A 233 -19.80 -10.66 26.89
N THR A 234 -20.81 -11.53 26.76
CA THR A 234 -20.71 -12.75 25.95
C THR A 234 -21.34 -12.60 24.56
N ILE A 235 -21.03 -13.53 23.66
CA ILE A 235 -21.62 -13.55 22.31
C ILE A 235 -23.15 -13.74 22.41
N GLU A 236 -23.60 -14.63 23.28
CA GLU A 236 -25.03 -14.94 23.50
C GLU A 236 -25.77 -13.72 24.05
N GLN A 237 -25.14 -13.01 24.99
CA GLN A 237 -25.64 -11.76 25.53
C GLN A 237 -25.76 -10.68 24.45
N ARG A 238 -24.72 -10.47 23.64
CA ARG A 238 -24.75 -9.51 22.53
C ARG A 238 -25.81 -9.83 21.49
N ARG A 239 -25.99 -11.12 21.15
CA ARG A 239 -27.04 -11.57 20.23
C ARG A 239 -28.44 -11.29 20.78
N ALA A 240 -28.68 -11.56 22.06
CA ALA A 240 -29.97 -11.27 22.69
C ALA A 240 -30.24 -9.76 22.84
N ALA A 241 -29.18 -8.97 22.99
CA ALA A 241 -29.25 -7.53 23.19
C ALA A 241 -29.27 -6.73 21.88
N ILE A 242 -29.10 -7.31 20.70
CA ILE A 242 -28.99 -6.53 19.46
C ILE A 242 -30.28 -5.72 19.19
N SER A 243 -30.10 -4.44 18.89
CA SER A 243 -31.17 -3.56 18.38
C SER A 243 -30.99 -3.32 16.88
N GLY A 244 -29.74 -3.20 16.43
CA GLY A 244 -29.43 -2.97 15.03
C GLY A 244 -27.97 -2.56 14.83
N TRP A 245 -27.71 -1.81 13.77
CA TRP A 245 -26.39 -1.33 13.41
C TRP A 245 -26.46 0.09 12.85
N ILE A 246 -25.45 0.89 13.15
CA ILE A 246 -25.10 2.02 12.29
C ILE A 246 -24.26 1.47 11.15
N ALA A 247 -24.68 1.75 9.91
CA ALA A 247 -24.03 1.24 8.72
C ALA A 247 -23.61 2.39 7.79
N ALA A 248 -22.42 2.28 7.22
CA ALA A 248 -21.93 3.15 6.16
C ALA A 248 -21.52 2.30 4.95
N PRO A 249 -22.28 2.33 3.84
CA PRO A 249 -21.76 1.91 2.55
C PRO A 249 -20.64 2.86 2.09
N VAL A 250 -19.44 2.32 1.87
CA VAL A 250 -18.25 3.07 1.46
C VAL A 250 -17.82 2.65 0.06
N SER A 251 -17.75 3.59 -0.87
CA SER A 251 -17.17 3.39 -2.18
C SER A 251 -15.65 3.35 -2.06
N LEU A 252 -15.06 2.19 -2.35
CA LEU A 252 -13.61 2.03 -2.31
C LEU A 252 -12.93 2.82 -3.43
N ASP A 253 -13.56 2.91 -4.60
CA ASP A 253 -13.10 3.77 -5.71
C ASP A 253 -12.91 5.22 -5.23
N ARG A 254 -13.93 5.80 -4.57
CA ARG A 254 -13.86 7.18 -4.08
C ARG A 254 -12.92 7.37 -2.90
N LEU A 255 -12.95 6.46 -1.92
CA LEU A 255 -12.06 6.48 -0.75
C LEU A 255 -10.60 6.54 -1.20
N PHE A 256 -10.18 5.55 -1.97
CA PHE A 256 -8.79 5.42 -2.35
C PHE A 256 -8.38 6.44 -3.39
N LYS A 257 -9.25 6.81 -4.34
CA LYS A 257 -8.92 7.85 -5.32
C LYS A 257 -8.53 9.16 -4.65
N LEU A 258 -9.27 9.58 -3.62
CA LEU A 258 -8.95 10.82 -2.90
C LEU A 258 -7.57 10.76 -2.23
N GLU A 259 -7.24 9.63 -1.59
CA GLU A 259 -5.97 9.48 -0.86
C GLU A 259 -4.78 9.16 -1.76
N ILE A 260 -5.03 8.67 -2.98
CA ILE A 260 -4.00 8.18 -3.92
C ILE A 260 -3.72 9.18 -5.04
N ASP A 261 -4.66 10.06 -5.39
CA ASP A 261 -4.51 10.98 -6.54
C ASP A 261 -3.24 11.85 -6.43
N ASP A 262 -2.90 12.33 -5.22
CA ASP A 262 -1.67 13.09 -4.97
C ASP A 262 -0.37 12.29 -5.25
N TYR A 263 -0.44 10.96 -5.15
CA TYR A 263 0.67 10.04 -5.39
C TYR A 263 0.64 9.45 -6.80
N ALA A 264 -0.51 9.51 -7.47
CA ALA A 264 -0.74 8.85 -8.75
C ALA A 264 0.15 9.43 -9.86
N GLU A 265 0.69 10.65 -9.74
CA GLU A 265 1.65 11.19 -10.71
C GLU A 265 3.03 10.52 -10.64
N GLN A 266 3.44 10.08 -9.44
CA GLN A 266 4.79 9.55 -9.19
C GLN A 266 4.81 8.02 -9.08
N PHE A 267 3.69 7.42 -8.69
CA PHE A 267 3.61 5.99 -8.37
C PHE A 267 2.48 5.28 -9.13
N HIS A 268 2.73 4.03 -9.46
CA HIS A 268 1.73 3.02 -9.72
C HIS A 268 1.29 2.40 -8.39
N ILE A 269 0.01 2.55 -8.09
CA ILE A 269 -0.62 2.05 -6.86
C ILE A 269 -1.76 1.11 -7.22
N ARG A 270 -1.80 -0.04 -6.54
CA ARG A 270 -2.84 -1.06 -6.63
C ARG A 270 -3.26 -1.50 -5.23
N VAL A 271 -4.57 -1.59 -5.01
CA VAL A 271 -5.14 -2.16 -3.79
C VAL A 271 -5.92 -3.41 -4.15
N GLN A 272 -5.63 -4.53 -3.49
CA GLN A 272 -6.24 -5.82 -3.77
C GLN A 272 -6.79 -6.45 -2.49
N SER A 273 -8.00 -6.99 -2.53
CA SER A 273 -8.56 -7.77 -1.42
C SER A 273 -7.93 -9.15 -1.38
N THR A 274 -7.46 -9.58 -0.21
CA THR A 274 -6.99 -10.96 0.01
C THR A 274 -8.07 -11.86 0.62
N ASP A 275 -9.17 -11.28 1.08
CA ASP A 275 -10.29 -12.05 1.60
C ASP A 275 -11.17 -12.52 0.45
N GLY A 276 -11.45 -13.83 0.39
CA GLY A 276 -12.16 -14.50 -0.71
C GLY A 276 -13.62 -14.06 -0.88
N GLY A 277 -13.81 -12.88 -1.47
CA GLY A 277 -15.06 -12.35 -2.04
C GLY A 277 -15.20 -12.68 -3.54
N LEU A 278 -15.89 -11.82 -4.30
CA LEU A 278 -16.35 -12.07 -5.68
C LEU A 278 -15.25 -12.40 -6.71
N ASP A 279 -13.99 -12.22 -6.39
CA ASP A 279 -12.88 -13.08 -6.82
C ASP A 279 -11.73 -12.83 -5.82
N SER A 280 -11.14 -13.88 -5.23
CA SER A 280 -9.96 -13.72 -4.39
C SER A 280 -8.85 -13.09 -5.23
N GLY A 281 -8.43 -11.87 -4.91
CA GLY A 281 -7.55 -11.09 -5.76
C GLY A 281 -8.25 -10.09 -6.69
N GLU A 282 -9.53 -9.76 -6.45
CA GLU A 282 -10.18 -8.65 -7.17
C GLU A 282 -9.42 -7.35 -6.88
N VAL A 283 -9.01 -6.69 -7.98
CA VAL A 283 -8.31 -5.42 -7.95
C VAL A 283 -9.33 -4.34 -7.63
N MET A 284 -9.18 -3.71 -6.46
CA MET A 284 -10.11 -2.72 -5.95
C MET A 284 -9.87 -1.38 -6.62
N ILE A 285 -8.60 -1.00 -6.74
CA ILE A 285 -8.10 0.14 -7.49
C ILE A 285 -6.83 -0.24 -8.19
N GLU A 286 -6.69 0.26 -9.41
CA GLU A 286 -5.46 0.28 -10.16
C GLU A 286 -5.31 1.62 -10.87
N THR A 287 -4.24 2.33 -10.54
CA THR A 287 -3.92 3.64 -11.15
C THR A 287 -3.33 3.50 -12.56
N SER A 288 -2.89 2.30 -12.96
CA SER A 288 -2.33 2.01 -14.28
C SER A 288 -2.21 0.50 -14.49
N ASN A 289 -2.36 0.03 -15.73
CA ASN A 289 -2.12 -1.36 -16.17
C ASN A 289 -0.62 -1.77 -16.13
N ALA A 290 0.19 -1.13 -15.29
CA ALA A 290 1.61 -1.42 -15.19
C ALA A 290 1.83 -2.78 -14.53
N ASP A 291 2.89 -3.48 -14.94
CA ASP A 291 3.28 -4.73 -14.31
C ASP A 291 3.77 -4.45 -12.88
N MET A 292 2.92 -4.76 -11.91
CA MET A 292 3.18 -4.59 -10.47
C MET A 292 4.10 -5.68 -9.89
N ASP A 293 4.62 -6.57 -10.73
CA ASP A 293 5.67 -7.54 -10.38
C ASP A 293 7.08 -7.01 -10.74
N TYR A 294 7.22 -5.68 -10.83
CA TYR A 294 8.51 -5.04 -11.09
C TYR A 294 9.49 -5.26 -9.90
N PRO A 295 10.76 -5.62 -10.17
CA PRO A 295 11.79 -5.71 -9.14
C PRO A 295 11.95 -4.37 -8.41
N GLY A 296 11.51 -4.31 -7.15
CA GLY A 296 11.53 -3.10 -6.33
C GLY A 296 10.15 -2.57 -5.93
N SER A 297 9.04 -3.16 -6.40
CA SER A 297 7.71 -2.83 -5.86
C SER A 297 7.63 -3.12 -4.36
N ILE A 298 6.96 -2.26 -3.61
CA ILE A 298 6.68 -2.47 -2.19
C ILE A 298 5.26 -2.98 -2.04
N ARG A 299 5.09 -4.07 -1.29
CA ARG A 299 3.79 -4.63 -0.92
C ARG A 299 3.61 -4.54 0.59
N LEU A 300 2.60 -3.79 1.02
CA LEU A 300 2.25 -3.62 2.43
C LEU A 300 0.89 -4.25 2.70
N PRO A 301 0.76 -5.10 3.73
CA PRO A 301 -0.55 -5.47 4.22
C PRO A 301 -1.21 -4.26 4.88
N MET A 302 -2.51 -4.13 4.67
CA MET A 302 -3.37 -3.16 5.32
C MET A 302 -4.64 -3.86 5.81
N TYR A 303 -5.21 -3.34 6.89
CA TYR A 303 -6.37 -3.95 7.56
C TYR A 303 -7.45 -2.90 7.75
N ILE A 304 -8.64 -3.17 7.21
CA ILE A 304 -9.82 -2.34 7.47
C ILE A 304 -10.72 -3.20 8.38
N SER A 305 -10.63 -2.96 9.69
CA SER A 305 -11.20 -3.83 10.73
C SER A 305 -10.77 -5.30 10.59
N SER A 306 -11.69 -6.22 10.27
CA SER A 306 -11.44 -7.65 10.09
C SER A 306 -10.99 -8.01 8.67
N SER A 307 -11.09 -7.08 7.72
CA SER A 307 -10.78 -7.34 6.31
C SER A 307 -9.33 -7.01 5.95
N LYS A 308 -8.72 -7.87 5.14
CA LYS A 308 -7.31 -7.79 4.72
C LYS A 308 -7.19 -7.35 3.26
N PHE A 309 -6.35 -6.34 3.05
CA PHE A 309 -5.98 -5.87 1.71
C PHE A 309 -4.46 -5.78 1.59
N ILE A 310 -3.99 -5.79 0.34
CA ILE A 310 -2.58 -5.54 0.01
C ILE A 310 -2.51 -4.24 -0.78
N LEU A 311 -1.75 -3.28 -0.25
CA LEU A 311 -1.32 -2.09 -0.96
C LEU A 311 -0.01 -2.41 -1.67
N SER A 312 -0.01 -2.28 -3.00
CA SER A 312 1.19 -2.41 -3.83
C SER A 312 1.54 -1.04 -4.40
N VAL A 313 2.81 -0.63 -4.26
CA VAL A 313 3.33 0.66 -4.73
C VAL A 313 4.60 0.43 -5.54
N SER A 314 4.67 1.02 -6.72
CA SER A 314 5.81 0.96 -7.63
C SER A 314 6.05 2.34 -8.26
N PRO A 315 7.29 2.78 -8.52
CA PRO A 315 7.55 4.07 -9.18
C PRO A 315 7.12 4.04 -10.66
N LYS A 316 6.58 5.16 -11.17
CA LYS A 316 6.24 5.30 -12.60
C LYS A 316 7.45 5.44 -13.50
N ASP A 317 8.48 6.16 -13.05
CA ASP A 317 9.75 6.29 -13.76
C ASP A 317 10.80 5.34 -13.14
N SER A 318 10.90 4.14 -13.70
CA SER A 318 11.91 3.15 -13.32
C SER A 318 13.21 3.29 -14.13
N ASN A 319 13.26 4.20 -15.12
CA ASN A 319 14.39 4.33 -16.04
C ASN A 319 15.64 4.98 -15.39
N GLY A 320 15.56 5.41 -14.13
CA GLY A 320 16.55 6.30 -13.53
C GLY A 320 17.35 5.81 -12.32
N VAL A 321 17.03 4.67 -11.69
CA VAL A 321 17.64 4.29 -10.39
C VAL A 321 19.18 4.27 -10.45
N TRP A 322 19.74 3.99 -11.62
CA TRP A 322 21.20 3.96 -11.87
C TRP A 322 21.80 5.31 -12.29
N LEU A 323 21.04 6.15 -12.99
CA LEU A 323 21.53 7.40 -13.60
C LEU A 323 21.28 8.65 -12.75
N GLN A 324 20.30 8.64 -11.85
CA GLN A 324 19.85 9.85 -11.18
C GLN A 324 20.62 10.18 -9.89
N SER A 325 21.41 9.24 -9.39
CA SER A 325 22.39 9.54 -8.36
C SER A 325 23.49 10.44 -8.95
N ARG A 326 23.39 11.75 -8.73
CA ARG A 326 24.44 12.73 -9.10
C ARG A 326 25.82 12.31 -8.56
N SER A 327 25.86 11.50 -7.49
CA SER A 327 27.09 10.94 -6.95
C SER A 327 27.71 9.84 -7.82
N THR A 328 26.92 9.05 -8.57
CA THR A 328 27.46 7.99 -9.46
C THR A 328 28.23 8.58 -10.64
N ILE A 329 27.71 9.64 -11.29
CA ILE A 329 28.43 10.33 -12.38
C ILE A 329 29.67 11.05 -11.84
N ALA A 330 29.58 11.67 -10.67
CA ALA A 330 30.73 12.32 -10.03
C ALA A 330 31.84 11.31 -9.69
N VAL A 331 31.47 10.13 -9.17
CA VAL A 331 32.41 9.02 -8.90
C VAL A 331 33.01 8.48 -10.20
N PHE A 332 32.23 8.40 -11.29
CA PHE A 332 32.73 8.03 -12.62
C PHE A 332 33.84 9.00 -13.08
N ILE A 333 33.54 10.30 -13.12
CA ILE A 333 34.45 11.33 -13.64
C ILE A 333 35.71 11.42 -12.78
N THR A 334 35.54 11.41 -11.45
CA THR A 334 36.66 11.51 -10.51
C THR A 334 37.57 10.29 -10.61
N GLY A 335 37.00 9.07 -10.65
CA GLY A 335 37.77 7.83 -10.80
C GLY A 335 38.55 7.76 -12.12
N MET A 336 37.92 8.18 -13.22
CA MET A 336 38.57 8.25 -14.53
C MET A 336 39.75 9.22 -14.53
N PHE A 337 39.55 10.42 -13.96
CA PHE A 337 40.60 11.44 -13.88
C PHE A 337 41.79 11.01 -13.02
N LEU A 338 41.52 10.42 -11.84
CA LEU A 338 42.55 9.97 -10.90
C LEU A 338 43.37 8.81 -11.49
N THR A 339 42.72 7.89 -12.20
CA THR A 339 43.37 6.79 -12.91
C THR A 339 44.29 7.32 -14.02
N LEU A 340 43.82 8.31 -14.80
CA LEU A 340 44.59 8.91 -15.87
C LEU A 340 45.83 9.66 -15.34
N MET A 341 45.68 10.39 -14.23
CA MET A 341 46.79 11.08 -13.55
C MET A 341 47.84 10.10 -13.01
N LEU A 342 47.41 9.06 -12.27
CA LEU A 342 48.32 8.06 -11.71
C LEU A 342 49.11 7.33 -12.81
N THR A 343 48.42 6.97 -13.89
CA THR A 343 49.02 6.30 -15.06
C THR A 343 50.02 7.21 -15.76
N THR A 344 49.71 8.49 -15.96
CA THR A 344 50.62 9.45 -16.60
C THR A 344 51.83 9.76 -15.72
N ILE A 345 51.67 9.88 -14.40
CA ILE A 345 52.78 10.09 -13.46
C ILE A 345 53.72 8.87 -13.45
N THR A 346 53.19 7.65 -13.32
CA THR A 346 54.03 6.43 -13.34
C THR A 346 54.71 6.24 -14.68
N TRP A 347 54.03 6.51 -15.79
CA TRP A 347 54.63 6.50 -17.12
C TRP A 347 55.82 7.48 -17.22
N THR A 348 55.62 8.71 -16.74
CA THR A 348 56.64 9.76 -16.79
C THR A 348 57.85 9.40 -15.93
N LEU A 349 57.65 8.94 -14.68
CA LEU A 349 58.72 8.50 -13.79
C LEU A 349 59.52 7.32 -14.38
N THR A 350 58.83 6.37 -15.01
CA THR A 350 59.46 5.21 -15.65
C THR A 350 60.33 5.64 -16.83
N GLN A 351 59.84 6.57 -17.67
CA GLN A 351 60.63 7.13 -18.78
C GLN A 351 61.85 7.91 -18.29
N THR A 352 61.70 8.75 -17.26
CA THR A 352 62.80 9.54 -16.69
C THR A 352 63.87 8.62 -16.09
N ARG A 353 63.48 7.58 -15.35
CA ARG A 353 64.42 6.59 -14.80
C ARG A 353 65.16 5.83 -15.91
N ARG A 354 64.45 5.44 -16.99
CA ARG A 354 65.10 4.80 -18.16
C ARG A 354 66.14 5.72 -18.81
N LYS A 355 65.81 6.98 -19.04
CA LYS A 355 66.75 7.98 -19.60
C LYS A 355 67.98 8.17 -18.72
N ALA A 356 67.80 8.28 -17.40
CA ALA A 356 68.90 8.44 -16.45
C ALA A 356 69.82 7.20 -16.40
N VAL A 357 69.26 5.98 -16.46
CA VAL A 357 70.07 4.75 -16.48
C VAL A 357 70.84 4.59 -17.79
N VAL A 358 70.27 5.01 -18.91
CA VAL A 358 70.99 5.01 -20.22
C VAL A 358 72.13 6.03 -20.21
N LEU A 359 71.90 7.24 -19.69
CA LEU A 359 72.92 8.29 -19.56
C LEU A 359 74.02 7.98 -18.54
N ALA A 360 73.75 7.11 -17.56
CA ALA A 360 74.76 6.67 -16.59
C ALA A 360 75.58 5.45 -17.06
N LYS A 361 75.18 4.82 -18.18
CA LYS A 361 75.83 3.63 -18.75
C LYS A 361 76.53 3.88 -20.10
N GLY A 362 76.18 4.98 -20.78
CA GLY A 362 76.96 5.54 -21.89
C GLY A 362 77.89 6.61 -21.36
#